data_AF-A0A356FY39-F1
#
_entry.id   AF-A0A356FY39-F1
#
_cell.length_a   1.000
_cell.length_b   1.000
_cell.length_c   1.000
_cell.angle_alpha   90.00
_cell.angle_beta   90.00
_cell.angle_gamma   90.00
#
_symmetry.space_group_name_H-M   'P 1'
#
loop_
_entity.id
_entity.type
_entity.pdbx_description
1 polymer ?
#
loop_
_entity_poly.entity_id
_entity_poly.type
_entity_poly.pdbx_seq_one_letter_code
_entity_poly.pdbx_strand_id
1 'polypeptide(L)'
;MKKNKLFAVFVLAAAFVAVTAIKHDGVLKTDDFTRLELQPAINKLHNTLAGRKQYAGLKNASTTAFANIDAALVQSAMTAALNAYLPTEEARLNGYALIGRHAYSNGLDATVFSDEAGIVIIAFRGTDDKADILSDVQIVNGELPEQFAEAQSLYEDVQSANPDAKIVLAGHSLGGSLAQLVAAKNPKAVAFACAPVGTGNTVKNHQNLLADTGNVYNYLTKGDAFSNTLPQIGTSRVFETKQMQGHALQPHSVLNCLDR
;
A
#
# COMPACT_ATOMS: atom_id res chain seq x y z
N MET A 1 68.00 -14.64 28.65
CA MET A 1 67.14 -15.79 29.02
C MET A 1 65.68 -15.34 29.12
N LYS A 2 64.82 -15.98 28.33
CA LYS A 2 63.36 -16.15 28.46
C LYS A 2 62.76 -15.91 29.87
N LYS A 3 61.72 -15.05 30.00
CA LYS A 3 60.27 -15.40 30.07
C LYS A 3 59.41 -14.36 30.83
N ASN A 4 58.43 -13.82 30.10
CA ASN A 4 57.02 -13.54 30.42
C ASN A 4 56.58 -13.23 31.87
N LYS A 5 55.81 -12.14 32.03
CA LYS A 5 54.38 -12.25 32.38
C LYS A 5 53.57 -11.05 31.90
N LEU A 6 52.43 -11.42 31.32
CA LEU A 6 51.38 -10.67 30.66
C LEU A 6 50.54 -9.89 31.70
N PHE A 7 50.26 -8.61 31.46
CA PHE A 7 49.08 -7.95 32.03
C PHE A 7 48.41 -7.17 30.90
N ALA A 8 47.31 -7.73 30.40
CA ALA A 8 46.42 -7.09 29.46
C ALA A 8 45.51 -6.14 30.25
N VAL A 9 45.61 -4.85 29.98
CA VAL A 9 44.60 -3.86 30.37
C VAL A 9 43.77 -3.58 29.12
N PHE A 10 42.48 -3.86 29.23
CA PHE A 10 41.46 -3.64 28.20
C PHE A 10 41.44 -2.17 27.76
N VAL A 11 41.77 -1.92 26.48
CA VAL A 11 41.36 -0.70 25.78
C VAL A 11 39.91 -0.92 25.37
N LEU A 12 38.96 -0.36 26.13
CA LEU A 12 37.59 -0.23 25.67
C LEU A 12 37.58 0.87 24.61
N ALA A 13 37.68 0.49 23.34
CA ALA A 13 37.42 1.39 22.24
C ALA A 13 35.92 1.72 22.27
N ALA A 14 35.59 2.97 22.64
CA ALA A 14 34.26 3.50 22.45
C ALA A 14 33.97 3.54 20.95
N ALA A 15 33.34 2.49 20.44
CA ALA A 15 32.72 2.51 19.13
C ALA A 15 31.53 3.48 19.21
N PHE A 16 31.82 4.76 18.94
CA PHE A 16 30.81 5.71 18.55
C PHE A 16 30.23 5.18 17.23
N VAL A 17 29.13 4.43 17.33
CA VAL A 17 28.28 4.19 16.16
C VAL A 17 27.73 5.56 15.81
N ALA A 18 28.44 6.25 14.92
CA ALA A 18 27.85 7.30 14.13
C ALA A 18 26.67 6.64 13.41
N VAL A 19 25.48 6.77 13.99
CA VAL A 19 24.25 6.74 13.24
C VAL A 19 24.41 7.88 12.25
N THR A 20 24.95 7.55 11.08
CA THR A 20 24.84 8.40 9.92
C THR A 20 23.35 8.60 9.74
N ALA A 21 22.88 9.77 10.20
CA ALA A 21 21.58 10.27 9.87
C ALA A 21 21.50 10.25 8.35
N ILE A 22 20.87 9.21 7.82
CA ILE A 22 20.32 9.24 6.48
C ILE A 22 19.42 10.47 6.53
N LYS A 23 19.80 11.52 5.80
CA LYS A 23 18.92 12.68 5.60
C LYS A 23 17.60 12.11 5.08
N HIS A 24 16.60 12.00 5.96
CA HIS A 24 15.23 11.78 5.53
C HIS A 24 14.92 12.98 4.65
N ASP A 25 14.65 12.75 3.37
CA ASP A 25 13.99 13.75 2.55
C ASP A 25 12.72 14.15 3.30
N GLY A 26 12.69 15.40 3.76
CA GLY A 26 12.07 15.80 5.03
C GLY A 26 10.63 15.34 5.24
N VAL A 27 10.29 15.18 6.53
CA VAL A 27 8.91 15.03 7.01
C VAL A 27 8.04 16.08 6.33
N LEU A 28 6.99 15.64 5.65
CA LEU A 28 6.02 16.52 5.03
C LEU A 28 5.13 17.10 6.12
N LYS A 29 4.98 18.43 6.17
CA LYS A 29 4.08 19.06 7.13
C LYS A 29 2.67 18.92 6.62
N THR A 30 1.76 18.36 7.41
CA THR A 30 0.33 18.26 7.06
C THR A 30 -0.27 19.65 6.75
N ASP A 31 0.15 20.69 7.49
CA ASP A 31 -0.23 22.09 7.26
C ASP A 31 0.05 22.62 5.84
N ASP A 32 1.00 22.01 5.12
CA ASP A 32 1.31 22.37 3.74
C ASP A 32 0.21 21.95 2.75
N PHE A 33 -0.72 21.10 3.19
CA PHE A 33 -1.78 20.49 2.38
C PHE A 33 -3.18 20.87 2.87
N THR A 34 -3.37 21.13 4.16
CA THR A 34 -4.69 21.43 4.75
C THR A 34 -5.40 22.65 4.13
N ARG A 35 -4.64 23.62 3.61
CA ARG A 35 -5.19 24.84 2.98
C ARG A 35 -5.42 24.73 1.47
N LEU A 36 -5.07 23.59 0.86
CA LEU A 36 -5.18 23.41 -0.58
C LEU A 36 -6.53 22.80 -0.97
N GLU A 37 -6.97 23.08 -2.19
CA GLU A 37 -8.01 22.26 -2.83
C GLU A 37 -7.45 20.88 -3.22
N LEU A 38 -8.32 19.90 -3.45
CA LEU A 38 -7.93 18.51 -3.70
C LEU A 38 -6.87 18.38 -4.81
N GLN A 39 -7.17 18.90 -6.00
CA GLN A 39 -6.26 18.76 -7.15
C GLN A 39 -4.90 19.47 -6.93
N PRO A 40 -4.83 20.72 -6.41
CA PRO A 40 -3.56 21.32 -6.00
C PRO A 40 -2.79 20.51 -4.95
N ALA A 41 -3.48 19.89 -3.98
CA ALA A 41 -2.85 19.07 -2.95
C ALA A 41 -2.23 17.79 -3.54
N ILE A 42 -2.98 17.07 -4.41
CA ILE A 42 -2.49 15.93 -5.20
C ILE A 42 -1.23 16.34 -5.99
N ASN A 43 -1.32 17.44 -6.74
CA ASN A 43 -0.21 17.91 -7.57
C ASN A 43 1.03 18.24 -6.74
N LYS A 44 0.85 18.88 -5.57
CA LYS A 44 1.94 19.21 -4.67
C LYS A 44 2.61 17.94 -4.13
N LEU A 45 1.83 16.97 -3.67
CA LEU A 45 2.37 15.71 -3.15
C LEU A 45 3.10 14.93 -4.24
N HIS A 46 2.46 14.76 -5.40
CA HIS A 46 3.05 14.12 -6.58
C HIS A 46 4.39 14.77 -6.96
N ASN A 47 4.43 16.10 -7.11
CA ASN A 47 5.65 16.82 -7.48
C ASN A 47 6.74 16.69 -6.41
N THR A 48 6.35 16.67 -5.13
CA THR A 48 7.28 16.46 -4.02
C THR A 48 7.91 15.07 -4.11
N LEU A 49 7.11 14.03 -4.32
CA LEU A 49 7.59 12.65 -4.46
C LEU A 49 8.45 12.47 -5.71
N ALA A 50 7.99 12.95 -6.86
CA ALA A 50 8.75 12.91 -8.11
C ALA A 50 10.11 13.64 -7.99
N GLY A 51 10.17 14.72 -7.21
CA GLY A 51 11.38 15.48 -6.93
C GLY A 51 12.43 14.76 -6.08
N ARG A 52 12.04 13.74 -5.28
CA ARG A 52 12.97 13.01 -4.40
C ARG A 52 14.01 12.19 -5.17
N LYS A 53 13.78 11.89 -6.47
CA LYS A 53 14.66 11.04 -7.30
C LYS A 53 15.05 9.71 -6.63
N GLN A 54 14.18 9.21 -5.76
CA GLN A 54 14.28 7.92 -5.09
C GLN A 54 13.28 6.97 -5.71
N TYR A 55 13.65 5.69 -5.76
CA TYR A 55 12.82 4.61 -6.31
C TYR A 55 12.73 3.44 -5.34
N ALA A 56 12.60 3.74 -4.03
CA ALA A 56 12.63 2.72 -2.98
C ALA A 56 11.47 1.72 -3.09
N GLY A 57 10.36 2.10 -3.70
CA GLY A 57 9.22 1.22 -3.96
C GLY A 57 9.51 0.13 -4.98
N LEU A 58 10.52 0.32 -5.83
CA LEU A 58 10.95 -0.68 -6.81
C LEU A 58 11.89 -1.74 -6.22
N LYS A 59 12.32 -1.61 -4.96
CA LYS A 59 13.34 -2.49 -4.36
C LYS A 59 12.94 -3.97 -4.34
N ASN A 60 11.65 -4.26 -4.15
CA ASN A 60 11.11 -5.62 -4.10
C ASN A 60 10.47 -6.05 -5.44
N ALA A 61 10.78 -5.35 -6.54
CA ALA A 61 10.26 -5.69 -7.85
C ALA A 61 10.90 -6.99 -8.36
N SER A 62 10.07 -7.93 -8.80
CA SER A 62 10.51 -9.17 -9.44
C SER A 62 9.66 -9.48 -10.67
N THR A 63 10.28 -9.97 -11.74
CA THR A 63 9.58 -10.46 -12.93
C THR A 63 8.81 -11.76 -12.67
N THR A 64 9.21 -12.51 -11.63
CA THR A 64 8.53 -13.72 -11.14
C THR A 64 7.61 -13.44 -9.94
N ALA A 65 7.42 -12.17 -9.57
CA ALA A 65 6.36 -11.79 -8.65
C ALA A 65 5.04 -12.37 -9.17
N PHE A 66 4.19 -12.84 -8.26
CA PHE A 66 2.91 -13.50 -8.57
C PHE A 66 3.00 -14.88 -9.23
N ALA A 67 4.18 -15.47 -9.46
CA ALA A 67 4.30 -16.74 -10.19
C ALA A 67 3.49 -17.92 -9.59
N ASN A 68 3.24 -17.88 -8.28
CA ASN A 68 2.47 -18.91 -7.56
C ASN A 68 1.06 -18.43 -7.17
N ILE A 69 0.58 -17.34 -7.77
CA ILE A 69 -0.72 -16.76 -7.51
C ILE A 69 -1.60 -16.97 -8.73
N ASP A 70 -2.86 -17.37 -8.49
CA ASP A 70 -3.87 -17.47 -9.53
C ASP A 70 -4.09 -16.10 -10.19
N ALA A 71 -3.81 -16.01 -11.49
CA ALA A 71 -3.97 -14.79 -12.27
C ALA A 71 -5.43 -14.31 -12.31
N ALA A 72 -6.41 -15.22 -12.29
CA ALA A 72 -7.82 -14.85 -12.27
C ALA A 72 -8.20 -14.16 -10.95
N LEU A 73 -7.62 -14.61 -9.83
CA LEU A 73 -7.82 -13.99 -8.53
C LEU A 73 -7.21 -12.58 -8.49
N VAL A 74 -6.01 -12.43 -9.05
CA VAL A 74 -5.34 -11.12 -9.15
C VAL A 74 -6.18 -10.16 -9.98
N GLN A 75 -6.66 -10.60 -11.15
CA GLN A 75 -7.50 -9.77 -12.01
C GLN A 75 -8.84 -9.41 -11.33
N SER A 76 -9.43 -10.34 -10.58
CA SER A 76 -10.65 -10.09 -9.81
C SER A 76 -10.40 -9.03 -8.73
N ALA A 77 -9.28 -9.11 -8.03
CA ALA A 77 -8.89 -8.11 -7.03
C ALA A 77 -8.64 -6.72 -7.65
N MET A 78 -7.92 -6.65 -8.79
CA MET A 78 -7.70 -5.37 -9.49
C MET A 78 -9.01 -4.79 -10.04
N THR A 79 -9.90 -5.64 -10.55
CA THR A 79 -11.24 -5.22 -10.98
C THR A 79 -12.06 -4.72 -9.80
N ALA A 80 -12.00 -5.38 -8.64
CA ALA A 80 -12.64 -4.92 -7.41
C ALA A 80 -12.11 -3.54 -6.96
N ALA A 81 -10.79 -3.31 -7.07
CA ALA A 81 -10.18 -2.01 -6.78
C ALA A 81 -10.70 -0.88 -7.69
N LEU A 82 -10.97 -1.15 -8.97
CA LEU A 82 -11.68 -0.20 -9.85
C LEU A 82 -13.15 -0.02 -9.41
N ASN A 83 -13.85 -1.12 -9.13
CA ASN A 83 -15.26 -1.09 -8.75
C ASN A 83 -15.54 -0.30 -7.47
N ALA A 84 -14.55 -0.14 -6.59
CA ALA A 84 -14.65 0.70 -5.41
C ALA A 84 -14.92 2.18 -5.73
N TYR A 85 -14.61 2.66 -6.95
CA TYR A 85 -14.93 4.00 -7.43
C TYR A 85 -16.28 4.11 -8.15
N LEU A 86 -16.90 2.97 -8.49
CA LEU A 86 -18.17 2.96 -9.23
C LEU A 86 -19.35 3.05 -8.26
N PRO A 87 -20.49 3.63 -8.69
CA PRO A 87 -21.70 3.57 -7.90
C PRO A 87 -22.20 2.11 -7.77
N THR A 88 -23.06 1.86 -6.78
CA THR A 88 -23.49 0.50 -6.41
C THR A 88 -24.12 -0.27 -7.57
N GLU A 89 -24.95 0.42 -8.35
CA GLU A 89 -25.66 -0.11 -9.50
C GLU A 89 -24.74 -0.53 -10.65
N GLU A 90 -23.53 0.04 -10.74
CA GLU A 90 -22.54 -0.28 -11.77
C GLU A 90 -21.49 -1.29 -11.31
N ALA A 91 -21.32 -1.47 -10.00
CA ALA A 91 -20.29 -2.37 -9.51
C ALA A 91 -20.61 -3.83 -9.81
N ARG A 92 -19.76 -4.43 -10.65
CA ARG A 92 -19.87 -5.80 -11.11
C ARG A 92 -18.50 -6.46 -11.09
N LEU A 93 -18.48 -7.67 -10.54
CA LEU A 93 -17.30 -8.52 -10.53
C LEU A 93 -17.71 -9.93 -10.95
N ASN A 94 -17.17 -10.41 -12.08
CA ASN A 94 -17.60 -11.68 -12.67
C ASN A 94 -17.32 -12.85 -11.72
N GLY A 95 -18.36 -13.64 -11.42
CA GLY A 95 -18.26 -14.76 -10.48
C GLY A 95 -18.40 -14.40 -9.01
N TYR A 96 -18.61 -13.11 -8.69
CA TYR A 96 -18.76 -12.63 -7.32
C TYR A 96 -20.07 -11.87 -7.13
N ALA A 97 -20.75 -12.13 -6.02
CA ALA A 97 -21.87 -11.33 -5.54
C ALA A 97 -21.36 -10.09 -4.80
N LEU A 98 -21.98 -8.94 -5.03
CA LEU A 98 -21.79 -7.75 -4.20
C LEU A 98 -22.53 -7.96 -2.87
N ILE A 99 -21.81 -7.97 -1.76
CA ILE A 99 -22.38 -8.24 -0.43
C ILE A 99 -22.28 -7.06 0.54
N GLY A 100 -21.51 -6.02 0.22
CA GLY A 100 -21.37 -4.85 1.09
C GLY A 100 -20.84 -3.61 0.39
N ARG A 101 -21.34 -2.45 0.83
CA ARG A 101 -20.81 -1.11 0.55
C ARG A 101 -20.73 -0.38 1.88
N HIS A 102 -19.54 0.13 2.19
CA HIS A 102 -19.27 0.77 3.46
C HIS A 102 -18.67 2.15 3.18
N ALA A 103 -19.26 3.17 3.80
CA ALA A 103 -18.81 4.54 3.71
C ALA A 103 -18.69 5.11 5.13
N TYR A 104 -17.55 5.72 5.43
CA TYR A 104 -17.22 6.23 6.75
C TYR A 104 -16.99 7.75 6.69
N SER A 105 -17.17 8.42 7.82
CA SER A 105 -17.06 9.88 7.90
C SER A 105 -15.64 10.42 7.70
N ASN A 106 -14.62 9.57 7.72
CA ASN A 106 -13.21 9.91 7.50
C ASN A 106 -12.76 9.70 6.04
N GLY A 107 -13.69 9.52 5.10
CA GLY A 107 -13.39 9.36 3.67
C GLY A 107 -13.13 7.91 3.24
N LEU A 108 -13.06 6.95 4.18
CA LEU A 108 -12.96 5.54 3.81
C LEU A 108 -14.24 5.09 3.10
N ASP A 109 -14.09 4.59 1.88
CA ASP A 109 -15.11 3.84 1.17
C ASP A 109 -14.58 2.45 0.80
N ALA A 110 -15.42 1.44 0.97
CA ALA A 110 -15.08 0.06 0.68
C ALA A 110 -16.23 -0.71 0.02
N THR A 111 -15.87 -1.63 -0.87
CA THR A 111 -16.81 -2.55 -1.54
C THR A 111 -16.42 -3.98 -1.23
N VAL A 112 -17.38 -4.81 -0.85
CA VAL A 112 -17.17 -6.21 -0.47
C VAL A 112 -17.88 -7.13 -1.44
N PHE A 113 -17.13 -8.07 -2.00
CA PHE A 113 -17.61 -9.10 -2.93
C PHE A 113 -17.34 -10.50 -2.36
N SER A 114 -18.20 -11.47 -2.67
CA SER A 114 -17.98 -12.89 -2.31
C SER A 114 -18.31 -13.82 -3.46
N ASP A 115 -17.53 -14.88 -3.65
CA ASP A 115 -17.86 -15.98 -4.56
C ASP A 115 -18.38 -17.22 -3.82
N GLU A 116 -18.88 -18.20 -4.58
CA GLU A 116 -19.35 -19.49 -4.05
C GLU A 116 -18.20 -20.39 -3.58
N ALA A 117 -16.95 -20.09 -3.97
CA ALA A 117 -15.76 -20.84 -3.57
C ALA A 117 -15.21 -20.41 -2.20
N GLY A 118 -15.85 -19.46 -1.53
CA GLY A 118 -15.46 -18.97 -0.20
C GLY A 118 -14.36 -17.90 -0.24
N ILE A 119 -14.17 -17.22 -1.36
CA ILE A 119 -13.31 -16.04 -1.45
C ILE A 119 -14.15 -14.79 -1.17
N VAL A 120 -13.66 -13.94 -0.28
CA VAL A 120 -14.25 -12.62 -0.02
C VAL A 120 -13.23 -11.55 -0.35
N ILE A 121 -13.57 -10.65 -1.27
CA ILE A 121 -12.72 -9.52 -1.67
C ILE A 121 -13.25 -8.25 -1.00
N ILE A 122 -12.41 -7.61 -0.19
CA ILE A 122 -12.64 -6.27 0.36
C ILE A 122 -11.78 -5.29 -0.45
N ALA A 123 -12.43 -4.43 -1.22
CA ALA A 123 -11.77 -3.41 -2.03
C ALA A 123 -11.94 -2.03 -1.41
N PHE A 124 -10.84 -1.43 -0.98
CA PHE A 124 -10.80 -0.06 -0.46
C PHE A 124 -10.64 0.93 -1.61
N ARG A 125 -11.48 1.96 -1.64
CA ARG A 125 -11.35 3.09 -2.56
C ARG A 125 -10.12 3.93 -2.16
N GLY A 126 -9.49 4.54 -3.16
CA GLY A 126 -8.44 5.53 -2.94
C GLY A 126 -8.98 6.96 -2.98
N THR A 127 -8.06 7.91 -3.03
CA THR A 127 -8.29 9.34 -2.85
C THR A 127 -9.36 9.93 -3.79
N ASP A 128 -10.48 10.38 -3.23
CA ASP A 128 -11.46 11.24 -3.92
C ASP A 128 -11.79 12.53 -3.16
N ASP A 129 -11.25 12.71 -1.95
CA ASP A 129 -11.40 13.92 -1.16
C ASP A 129 -10.07 14.44 -0.57
N LYS A 130 -10.14 15.56 0.16
CA LYS A 130 -8.95 16.19 0.76
C LYS A 130 -8.38 15.43 1.96
N ALA A 131 -9.21 14.73 2.72
CA ALA A 131 -8.77 13.96 3.89
C ALA A 131 -7.86 12.80 3.48
N ASP A 132 -8.12 12.23 2.30
CA ASP A 132 -7.29 11.20 1.69
C ASP A 132 -5.85 11.69 1.42
N ILE A 133 -5.66 12.97 1.05
CA ILE A 133 -4.32 13.54 0.85
C ILE A 133 -3.55 13.69 2.15
N LEU A 134 -4.23 14.01 3.26
CA LEU A 134 -3.58 14.05 4.57
C LEU A 134 -3.14 12.64 4.98
N SER A 135 -3.94 11.64 4.63
CA SER A 135 -3.65 10.22 4.87
C SER A 135 -2.45 9.74 4.06
N ASP A 136 -2.34 10.16 2.80
CA ASP A 136 -1.15 9.91 2.00
C ASP A 136 0.10 10.57 2.61
N VAL A 137 -0.03 11.79 3.13
CA VAL A 137 1.06 12.50 3.83
C VAL A 137 1.48 11.76 5.11
N GLN A 138 0.52 11.24 5.89
CA GLN A 138 0.80 10.40 7.06
C GLN A 138 1.60 9.15 6.65
N ILE A 139 1.16 8.44 5.61
CA ILE A 139 1.89 7.28 5.08
C ILE A 139 3.30 7.65 4.63
N VAL A 140 3.47 8.78 3.91
CA VAL A 140 4.79 9.28 3.47
C VAL A 140 5.72 9.54 4.67
N ASN A 141 5.17 10.02 5.78
CA ASN A 141 5.88 10.25 7.03
C ASN A 141 6.11 8.97 7.86
N GLY A 142 5.56 7.82 7.43
CA GLY A 142 5.63 6.56 8.16
C GLY A 142 4.67 6.48 9.35
N GLU A 143 3.58 7.24 9.30
CA GLU A 143 2.47 7.23 10.26
C GLU A 143 1.35 6.31 9.75
N LEU A 144 0.43 5.93 10.64
CA LEU A 144 -0.80 5.23 10.25
C LEU A 144 -1.78 6.26 9.67
N PRO A 145 -2.42 5.98 8.52
CA PRO A 145 -3.46 6.84 7.98
C PRO A 145 -4.72 6.79 8.86
N GLU A 146 -5.50 7.88 8.87
CA GLU A 146 -6.71 8.01 9.69
C GLU A 146 -7.74 6.91 9.43
N GLN A 147 -7.81 6.37 8.20
CA GLN A 147 -8.74 5.32 7.80
C GLN A 147 -8.33 3.90 8.23
N PHE A 148 -7.12 3.72 8.78
CA PHE A 148 -6.61 2.38 9.08
C PHE A 148 -7.47 1.65 10.13
N ALA A 149 -7.98 2.36 11.14
CA ALA A 149 -8.78 1.75 12.20
C ALA A 149 -10.10 1.18 11.66
N GLU A 150 -10.81 1.95 10.84
CA GLU A 150 -12.07 1.53 10.21
C GLU A 150 -11.84 0.45 9.16
N ALA A 151 -10.77 0.55 8.36
CA ALA A 151 -10.41 -0.50 7.39
C ALA A 151 -10.12 -1.83 8.09
N GLN A 152 -9.43 -1.79 9.23
CA GLN A 152 -9.18 -2.97 10.06
C GLN A 152 -10.47 -3.51 10.69
N SER A 153 -11.35 -2.64 11.20
CA SER A 153 -12.65 -3.06 11.76
C SER A 153 -13.51 -3.74 10.70
N LEU A 154 -13.55 -3.21 9.47
CA LEU A 154 -14.27 -3.84 8.37
C LEU A 154 -13.72 -5.23 8.05
N TYR A 155 -12.39 -5.39 8.04
CA TYR A 155 -11.79 -6.72 7.88
C TYR A 155 -12.24 -7.69 8.99
N GLU A 156 -12.23 -7.25 10.25
CA GLU A 156 -12.64 -8.06 11.40
C GLU A 156 -14.12 -8.46 11.33
N ASP A 157 -14.99 -7.54 10.92
CA ASP A 157 -16.42 -7.80 10.72
C ASP A 157 -16.65 -8.83 9.60
N VAL A 158 -15.98 -8.64 8.45
CA VAL A 158 -16.07 -9.57 7.32
C VAL A 158 -15.52 -10.95 7.69
N GLN A 159 -14.40 -11.02 8.40
CA GLN A 159 -13.80 -12.28 8.86
C GLN A 159 -14.68 -12.99 9.89
N SER A 160 -15.35 -12.24 10.77
CA SER A 160 -16.26 -12.80 11.77
C SER A 160 -17.54 -13.35 11.13
N ALA A 161 -18.06 -12.66 10.10
CA ALA A 161 -19.21 -13.12 9.34
C ALA A 161 -18.88 -14.31 8.41
N ASN A 162 -17.60 -14.46 8.02
CA ASN A 162 -17.14 -15.47 7.07
C ASN A 162 -15.88 -16.20 7.61
N PRO A 163 -16.00 -17.00 8.69
CA PRO A 163 -14.85 -17.53 9.43
C PRO A 163 -13.91 -18.43 8.61
N ASP A 164 -14.46 -19.14 7.61
CA ASP A 164 -13.70 -20.05 6.74
C ASP A 164 -13.29 -19.41 5.41
N ALA A 165 -13.66 -18.15 5.18
CA ALA A 165 -13.39 -17.49 3.90
C ALA A 165 -11.91 -17.14 3.74
N LYS A 166 -11.44 -17.25 2.50
CA LYS A 166 -10.17 -16.66 2.08
C LYS A 166 -10.41 -15.18 1.80
N ILE A 167 -9.97 -14.32 2.73
CA ILE A 167 -10.09 -12.88 2.55
C ILE A 167 -8.96 -12.34 1.67
N VAL A 168 -9.37 -11.61 0.64
CA VAL A 168 -8.53 -10.89 -0.30
C VAL A 168 -8.76 -9.40 -0.11
N LEU A 169 -7.69 -8.65 0.07
CA LEU A 169 -7.70 -7.22 0.23
C LEU A 169 -7.25 -6.59 -1.09
N ALA A 170 -7.95 -5.59 -1.55
CA ALA A 170 -7.64 -4.90 -2.79
C ALA A 170 -7.78 -3.39 -2.65
N GLY A 171 -7.10 -2.65 -3.51
CA GLY A 171 -7.28 -1.21 -3.57
C GLY A 171 -6.29 -0.54 -4.50
N HIS A 172 -6.57 0.73 -4.79
CA HIS A 172 -5.74 1.61 -5.61
C HIS A 172 -5.27 2.82 -4.78
N SER A 173 -4.04 3.31 -4.99
CA SER A 173 -3.52 4.51 -4.32
C SER A 173 -3.59 4.37 -2.79
N LEU A 174 -4.21 5.30 -2.08
CA LEU A 174 -4.52 5.19 -0.64
C LEU A 174 -5.22 3.87 -0.28
N GLY A 175 -6.21 3.44 -1.06
CA GLY A 175 -6.91 2.16 -0.83
C GLY A 175 -5.97 0.95 -0.97
N GLY A 176 -4.97 1.05 -1.85
CA GLY A 176 -3.91 0.06 -1.97
C GLY A 176 -3.05 0.01 -0.71
N SER A 177 -2.69 1.17 -0.15
CA SER A 177 -1.96 1.27 1.11
C SER A 177 -2.75 0.71 2.29
N LEU A 178 -4.07 0.97 2.35
CA LEU A 178 -4.94 0.36 3.36
C LEU A 178 -4.96 -1.17 3.24
N ALA A 179 -5.07 -1.71 2.03
CA ALA A 179 -4.99 -3.15 1.79
C ALA A 179 -3.65 -3.74 2.29
N GLN A 180 -2.52 -3.06 2.06
CA GLN A 180 -1.22 -3.46 2.59
C GLN A 180 -1.20 -3.46 4.12
N LEU A 181 -1.63 -2.38 4.76
CA LEU A 181 -1.59 -2.23 6.22
C LEU A 181 -2.50 -3.23 6.92
N VAL A 182 -3.70 -3.45 6.39
CA VAL A 182 -4.62 -4.47 6.92
C VAL A 182 -4.02 -5.87 6.74
N ALA A 183 -3.43 -6.21 5.60
CA ALA A 183 -2.73 -7.49 5.43
C ALA A 183 -1.53 -7.65 6.38
N ALA A 184 -0.80 -6.57 6.68
CA ALA A 184 0.34 -6.57 7.60
C ALA A 184 -0.07 -6.84 9.07
N LYS A 185 -1.33 -6.56 9.42
CA LYS A 185 -1.90 -6.92 10.73
C LYS A 185 -2.55 -8.30 10.72
N ASN A 186 -2.95 -8.80 9.55
CA ASN A 186 -3.74 -10.04 9.39
C ASN A 186 -3.07 -11.02 8.41
N PRO A 187 -2.12 -11.85 8.87
CA PRO A 187 -1.30 -12.71 7.99
C PRO A 187 -2.07 -13.79 7.22
N LYS A 188 -3.34 -14.06 7.59
CA LYS A 188 -4.22 -14.99 6.86
C LYS A 188 -4.86 -14.36 5.62
N ALA A 189 -4.97 -13.04 5.57
CA ALA A 189 -5.44 -12.33 4.40
C ALA A 189 -4.35 -12.27 3.33
N VAL A 190 -4.73 -12.07 2.08
CA VAL A 190 -3.80 -11.73 0.99
C VAL A 190 -4.16 -10.35 0.42
N ALA A 191 -3.18 -9.48 0.21
CA ALA A 191 -3.41 -8.17 -0.41
C ALA A 191 -2.87 -8.09 -1.83
N PHE A 192 -3.68 -7.52 -2.72
CA PHE A 192 -3.29 -7.07 -4.05
C PHE A 192 -3.45 -5.55 -4.13
N ALA A 193 -2.34 -4.82 -4.10
CA ALA A 193 -2.35 -3.36 -4.06
C ALA A 193 -1.93 -2.77 -5.41
N CYS A 194 -2.80 -1.97 -6.03
CA CYS A 194 -2.53 -1.24 -7.26
C CYS A 194 -1.97 0.16 -6.94
N ALA A 195 -0.78 0.48 -7.43
CA ALA A 195 -0.12 1.78 -7.24
C ALA A 195 -0.24 2.36 -5.80
N PRO A 196 0.07 1.59 -4.74
CA PRO A 196 -0.09 2.05 -3.36
C PRO A 196 0.88 3.18 -2.99
N VAL A 197 0.51 4.04 -2.04
CA VAL A 197 1.45 4.95 -1.38
C VAL A 197 2.32 4.16 -0.40
N GLY A 198 3.65 4.33 -0.45
CA GLY A 198 4.60 3.43 0.20
C GLY A 198 4.49 3.27 1.72
N THR A 199 3.99 2.10 2.17
CA THR A 199 3.76 1.78 3.59
C THR A 199 4.95 1.15 4.31
N GLY A 200 6.08 0.91 3.62
CA GLY A 200 7.24 0.23 4.21
C GLY A 200 7.82 0.94 5.43
N ASN A 201 7.81 2.27 5.44
CA ASN A 201 8.19 3.06 6.61
C ASN A 201 7.14 2.99 7.72
N THR A 202 5.85 3.02 7.38
CA THR A 202 4.75 2.87 8.36
C THR A 202 4.85 1.55 9.11
N VAL A 203 5.03 0.42 8.40
CA VAL A 203 5.19 -0.90 9.03
C VAL A 203 6.46 -0.96 9.89
N LYS A 204 7.57 -0.38 9.40
CA LYS A 204 8.81 -0.31 10.18
C LYS A 204 8.66 0.51 11.47
N ASN A 205 7.90 1.59 11.44
CA ASN A 205 7.68 2.45 12.62
C ASN A 205 6.69 1.84 13.62
N HIS A 206 5.81 0.94 13.16
CA HIS A 206 4.75 0.32 13.97
C HIS A 206 4.93 -1.20 14.13
N GLN A 207 6.18 -1.67 14.29
CA GLN A 207 6.53 -3.10 14.36
C GLN A 207 5.84 -3.91 15.46
N ASN A 208 5.35 -3.25 16.52
CA ASN A 208 4.57 -3.92 17.57
C ASN A 208 3.12 -4.25 17.13
N LEU A 209 2.67 -3.66 16.02
CA LEU A 209 1.30 -3.78 15.50
C LEU A 209 1.26 -4.41 14.12
N LEU A 210 2.25 -4.12 13.27
CA LEU A 210 2.29 -4.50 11.85
C LEU A 210 3.55 -5.28 11.55
N ALA A 211 3.44 -6.30 10.68
CA ALA A 211 4.57 -7.06 10.18
C ALA A 211 4.43 -7.34 8.68
N ASP A 212 5.54 -7.29 7.95
CA ASP A 212 5.58 -7.79 6.58
C ASP A 212 5.63 -9.33 6.61
N THR A 213 4.48 -9.97 6.43
CA THR A 213 4.34 -11.42 6.49
C THR A 213 4.40 -12.12 5.13
N GLY A 214 4.77 -11.39 4.06
CA GLY A 214 4.89 -11.95 2.71
C GLY A 214 3.57 -12.24 2.01
N ASN A 215 2.45 -11.79 2.57
CA ASN A 215 1.08 -11.93 2.05
C ASN A 215 0.60 -10.71 1.24
N VAL A 216 1.52 -9.81 0.87
CA VAL A 216 1.23 -8.57 0.14
C VAL A 216 1.90 -8.60 -1.23
N TYR A 217 1.13 -8.27 -2.26
CA TYR A 217 1.59 -8.20 -3.64
C TYR A 217 1.19 -6.89 -4.31
N ASN A 218 2.17 -6.18 -4.88
CA ASN A 218 1.99 -4.84 -5.41
C ASN A 218 2.08 -4.80 -6.94
N TYR A 219 1.09 -4.17 -7.56
CA TYR A 219 1.06 -3.80 -8.97
C TYR A 219 1.56 -2.36 -9.11
N LEU A 220 2.79 -2.19 -9.54
CA LEU A 220 3.41 -0.87 -9.72
C LEU A 220 3.43 -0.51 -11.20
N THR A 221 3.06 0.72 -11.52
CA THR A 221 3.27 1.27 -12.87
C THR A 221 4.58 2.04 -12.88
N LYS A 222 5.40 1.80 -13.90
CA LYS A 222 6.65 2.53 -14.10
C LYS A 222 6.37 4.02 -14.28
N GLY A 223 7.07 4.85 -13.50
CA GLY A 223 6.92 6.30 -13.52
C GLY A 223 5.85 6.84 -12.58
N ASP A 224 5.17 5.97 -11.82
CA ASP A 224 4.25 6.41 -10.78
C ASP A 224 5.00 6.92 -9.54
N ALA A 225 4.93 8.22 -9.26
CA ALA A 225 5.66 8.84 -8.16
C ALA A 225 5.20 8.34 -6.78
N PHE A 226 3.93 7.97 -6.62
CA PHE A 226 3.41 7.52 -5.33
C PHE A 226 4.00 6.15 -4.96
N SER A 227 3.90 5.20 -5.88
CA SER A 227 4.25 3.81 -5.59
C SER A 227 5.72 3.47 -5.87
N ASN A 228 6.39 4.19 -6.78
CA ASN A 228 7.79 3.92 -7.10
C ASN A 228 8.75 4.57 -6.10
N THR A 229 8.41 5.73 -5.51
CA THR A 229 9.36 6.53 -4.73
C THR A 229 9.61 5.99 -3.32
N LEU A 230 8.55 5.58 -2.62
CA LEU A 230 8.59 5.19 -1.21
C LEU A 230 8.65 3.67 -1.06
N PRO A 231 9.32 3.14 -0.01
CA PRO A 231 9.40 1.70 0.22
C PRO A 231 8.01 1.09 0.43
N GLN A 232 7.80 -0.10 -0.11
CA GLN A 232 6.58 -0.90 0.02
C GLN A 232 6.90 -2.16 0.84
N ILE A 233 5.92 -2.68 1.60
CA ILE A 233 5.98 -4.05 2.11
C ILE A 233 5.60 -5.06 1.00
N GLY A 234 5.94 -6.32 1.19
CA GLY A 234 5.59 -7.38 0.26
C GLY A 234 6.40 -7.38 -1.04
N THR A 235 5.91 -8.14 -2.02
CA THR A 235 6.57 -8.34 -3.32
C THR A 235 5.92 -7.49 -4.39
N SER A 236 6.70 -6.92 -5.30
CA SER A 236 6.17 -6.02 -6.34
C SER A 236 6.38 -6.57 -7.74
N ARG A 237 5.48 -6.24 -8.66
CA ARG A 237 5.69 -6.37 -10.11
C ARG A 237 5.51 -5.00 -10.74
N VAL A 238 6.40 -4.67 -11.67
CA VAL A 238 6.40 -3.38 -12.36
C VAL A 238 5.91 -3.57 -13.77
N PHE A 239 4.95 -2.76 -14.18
CA PHE A 239 4.35 -2.75 -15.50
C PHE A 239 4.63 -1.43 -16.22
N GLU A 240 4.66 -1.48 -17.55
CA GLU A 240 4.67 -0.28 -18.37
C GLU A 240 3.29 0.39 -18.34
N THR A 241 3.27 1.70 -18.54
CA THR A 241 2.01 2.46 -18.62
C THR A 241 1.19 1.99 -19.82
N LYS A 242 -0.10 1.70 -19.60
CA LYS A 242 -0.99 1.25 -20.66
C LYS A 242 -1.45 2.41 -21.54
N GLN A 243 -1.88 2.08 -22.75
CA GLN A 243 -2.51 3.03 -23.67
C GLN A 243 -4.01 2.76 -23.80
N MET A 244 -4.80 3.82 -23.92
CA MET A 244 -6.23 3.78 -24.23
C MET A 244 -6.49 4.74 -25.39
N GLN A 245 -7.13 4.24 -26.46
CA GLN A 245 -7.42 5.03 -27.67
C GLN A 245 -6.18 5.76 -28.26
N GLY A 246 -5.00 5.12 -28.21
CA GLY A 246 -3.75 5.69 -28.72
C GLY A 246 -3.05 6.68 -27.78
N HIS A 247 -3.60 6.97 -26.60
CA HIS A 247 -2.99 7.84 -25.59
C HIS A 247 -2.48 7.04 -24.40
N ALA A 248 -1.28 7.35 -23.93
CA ALA A 248 -0.78 6.78 -22.68
C ALA A 248 -1.65 7.26 -21.51
N LEU A 249 -2.02 6.32 -20.64
CA LEU A 249 -2.68 6.63 -19.38
C LEU A 249 -1.72 7.40 -18.46
N GLN A 250 -2.26 8.08 -17.44
CA GLN A 250 -1.42 8.57 -16.37
C GLN A 250 -0.80 7.37 -15.62
N PRO A 251 0.48 7.41 -15.19
CA PRO A 251 1.10 6.29 -14.47
C PRO A 251 0.32 5.83 -13.23
N HIS A 252 -0.26 6.79 -12.50
CA HIS A 252 -1.09 6.55 -11.31
C HIS A 252 -2.56 6.20 -11.62
N SER A 253 -2.88 5.81 -12.86
CA SER A 253 -4.24 5.37 -13.20
C SER A 253 -4.48 3.94 -12.72
N VAL A 254 -5.59 3.71 -12.01
CA VAL A 254 -6.05 2.36 -11.63
C VAL A 254 -6.19 1.42 -12.83
N LEU A 255 -6.51 1.96 -14.00
CA LEU A 255 -6.66 1.19 -15.25
C LEU A 255 -5.33 0.56 -15.72
N ASN A 256 -4.18 1.05 -15.24
CA ASN A 256 -2.90 0.39 -15.51
C ASN A 256 -2.82 -1.01 -14.86
N CYS A 257 -3.59 -1.28 -13.81
CA CYS A 257 -3.54 -2.54 -13.07
C CYS A 257 -4.51 -3.61 -13.59
N LEU A 258 -5.39 -3.30 -14.55
CA LEU A 258 -6.36 -4.24 -15.09
C LEU A 258 -5.81 -4.95 -16.33
N ASP A 259 -5.78 -6.27 -16.37
CA ASP A 259 -5.54 -7.00 -17.61
C ASP A 259 -6.57 -6.59 -18.68
N ARG A 260 -6.08 -6.44 -19.92
CA ARG A 260 -6.90 -6.06 -21.09
C ARG A 260 -7.77 -7.21 -21.54
#